data_AF-A0A2K3MTG9-F1
#
_entry.id   AF-A0A2K3MTG9-F1
#
_cell.length_a   1.000
_cell.length_b   1.000
_cell.length_c   1.000
_cell.angle_alpha   90.00
_cell.angle_beta   90.00
_cell.angle_gamma   90.00
#
_symmetry.space_group_name_H-M   'P 1'
#
loop_
_entity.id
_entity.type
_entity.pdbx_description
1 polymer ?
#
loop_
_entity_poly.entity_id
_entity_poly.type
_entity_poly.pdbx_seq_one_letter_code
_entity_poly.pdbx_strand_id
1 'polypeptide(L)'
;MAITKKIKIGVCVMEKKVKCGSEVFSAPMGQIFDRLQAFGEFEVIHFGDKVILEDPIESSNLKSLIYTYKFAAQEFDDFHYKPRTENVVIWPVCDCLIAFYSSGYPLKKAEAYAALRKPFLVNELEPQYLLHDRRKVYEHLELFGIPVPRYALVIREVPSQELDYFIEEEDFVEVHGMRFWKPFVEKPVD
;
A
#
# COMPACT_ATOMS: atom_id res chain seq x y z
N MET A 1 -19.97 -28.71 -21.85
CA MET A 1 -18.94 -28.45 -20.82
C MET A 1 -19.51 -27.44 -19.84
N ALA A 2 -19.55 -27.75 -18.54
CA ALA A 2 -19.98 -26.77 -17.55
C ALA A 2 -19.00 -25.60 -17.57
N ILE A 3 -19.51 -24.38 -17.73
CA ILE A 3 -18.70 -23.16 -17.60
C ILE A 3 -18.37 -23.03 -16.11
N THR A 4 -17.18 -23.48 -15.71
CA THR A 4 -16.67 -23.24 -14.37
C THR A 4 -16.36 -21.76 -14.25
N LYS A 5 -17.02 -21.07 -13.31
CA LYS A 5 -16.74 -19.66 -13.00
C LYS A 5 -15.26 -19.54 -12.62
N LYS A 6 -14.51 -18.69 -13.32
CA LYS A 6 -13.09 -18.43 -13.02
C LYS A 6 -12.96 -17.72 -11.67
N ILE A 7 -11.88 -18.02 -10.95
CA ILE A 7 -11.47 -17.33 -9.72
C ILE A 7 -10.82 -16.01 -10.12
N LYS A 8 -11.34 -14.90 -9.60
CA LYS A 8 -10.86 -13.54 -9.89
C LYS A 8 -9.77 -13.13 -8.90
N ILE A 9 -8.57 -12.90 -9.42
CA ILE A 9 -7.43 -12.38 -8.67
C ILE A 9 -7.34 -10.87 -8.93
N GLY A 10 -7.67 -10.06 -7.94
CA GLY A 10 -7.51 -8.62 -7.96
C GLY A 10 -6.07 -8.23 -7.64
N VAL A 11 -5.43 -7.47 -8.52
CA VAL A 11 -4.08 -6.95 -8.34
C VAL A 11 -4.21 -5.46 -8.04
N CYS A 12 -4.10 -5.11 -6.77
CA CYS A 12 -4.34 -3.77 -6.25
C CYS A 12 -3.04 -3.15 -5.75
N VAL A 13 -2.28 -2.57 -6.68
CA VAL A 13 -0.94 -2.03 -6.44
C VAL A 13 -0.73 -0.81 -7.32
N MET A 14 0.11 0.12 -6.88
CA MET A 14 0.44 1.29 -7.69
C MET A 14 1.13 0.88 -8.98
N GLU A 15 0.77 1.50 -10.10
CA GLU A 15 1.32 1.21 -11.41
C GLU A 15 2.83 1.40 -11.46
N LYS A 16 3.41 2.32 -10.70
CA LYS A 16 4.89 2.47 -10.62
C LYS A 16 5.61 1.19 -10.13
N LYS A 17 4.92 0.29 -9.44
CA LYS A 17 5.49 -1.01 -8.98
C LYS A 17 5.30 -2.14 -9.98
N VAL A 18 4.33 -2.00 -10.87
CA VAL A 18 3.99 -3.01 -11.87
C VAL A 18 4.27 -2.55 -13.29
N LYS A 19 4.54 -1.30 -13.61
CA LYS A 19 4.82 -0.92 -14.99
C LYS A 19 6.31 -1.01 -15.31
N CYS A 20 6.62 -1.73 -16.38
CA CYS A 20 7.92 -1.70 -17.04
C CYS A 20 7.71 -1.22 -18.49
N GLY A 21 7.95 0.06 -18.77
CA GLY A 21 7.65 0.64 -20.07
C GLY A 21 6.14 0.74 -20.34
N SER A 22 5.67 0.25 -21.49
CA SER A 22 4.25 0.25 -21.87
C SER A 22 3.43 -0.88 -21.26
N GLU A 23 4.06 -1.83 -20.58
CA GLU A 23 3.40 -3.01 -20.03
C GLU A 23 2.82 -2.76 -18.63
N VAL A 24 1.65 -3.35 -18.36
CA VAL A 24 0.90 -3.20 -17.10
C VAL A 24 1.60 -3.90 -15.93
N PHE A 25 2.43 -4.92 -16.20
CA PHE A 25 3.13 -5.73 -15.20
C PHE A 25 4.65 -5.74 -15.41
N SER A 26 5.40 -5.82 -14.30
CA SER A 26 6.86 -5.87 -14.34
C SER A 26 7.22 -7.25 -14.86
N ALA A 27 8.37 -7.40 -15.53
CA ALA A 27 8.72 -8.69 -16.13
C ALA A 27 8.57 -9.88 -15.17
N PRO A 28 8.95 -9.81 -13.88
CA PRO A 28 8.69 -10.88 -12.92
C PRO A 28 7.19 -11.12 -12.66
N MET A 29 6.41 -10.04 -12.48
CA MET A 29 4.98 -10.13 -12.18
C MET A 29 4.17 -10.66 -13.37
N GLY A 30 4.51 -10.23 -14.59
CA GLY A 30 3.92 -10.74 -15.83
C GLY A 30 4.11 -12.24 -15.96
N GLN A 31 5.33 -12.74 -15.76
CA GLN A 31 5.62 -14.18 -15.78
C GLN A 31 4.84 -14.98 -14.74
N ILE A 32 4.61 -14.42 -13.54
CA ILE A 32 3.79 -15.07 -12.51
C ILE A 32 2.34 -15.17 -12.98
N PHE A 33 1.77 -14.08 -13.52
CA PHE A 33 0.39 -14.05 -13.96
C PHE A 33 0.13 -14.88 -15.21
N ASP A 34 1.04 -14.88 -16.18
CA ASP A 34 0.95 -15.73 -17.37
C ASP A 34 0.85 -17.21 -16.98
N ARG A 35 1.66 -17.63 -16.00
CA ARG A 35 1.63 -19.00 -15.45
C ARG A 35 0.33 -19.29 -14.70
N LEU A 36 -0.19 -18.35 -13.92
CA LEU A 36 -1.47 -18.50 -13.24
C LEU A 36 -2.64 -18.62 -14.23
N GLN A 37 -2.66 -17.79 -15.27
CA GLN A 37 -3.70 -17.82 -16.29
C GLN A 37 -3.64 -19.08 -17.16
N ALA A 38 -2.45 -19.67 -17.34
CA ALA A 38 -2.28 -20.92 -18.09
C ALA A 38 -3.01 -22.12 -17.47
N PHE A 39 -3.36 -22.09 -16.17
CA PHE A 39 -4.22 -23.11 -15.55
C PHE A 39 -5.67 -23.06 -16.08
N GLY A 40 -6.11 -21.95 -16.68
CA GLY A 40 -7.47 -21.77 -17.22
C GLY A 40 -8.53 -21.45 -16.16
N GLU A 41 -8.23 -21.63 -14.88
CA GLU A 41 -9.14 -21.41 -13.75
C GLU A 41 -9.15 -19.97 -13.23
N PHE A 42 -8.13 -19.18 -13.54
CA PHE A 42 -7.93 -17.85 -12.97
C PHE A 42 -8.17 -16.73 -13.98
N GLU A 43 -8.73 -15.62 -13.49
CA GLU A 43 -8.88 -14.35 -14.19
C GLU A 43 -8.15 -13.27 -13.37
N VAL A 44 -7.16 -12.60 -13.97
CA VAL A 44 -6.40 -11.54 -13.30
C VAL A 44 -7.01 -10.18 -13.65
N ILE A 45 -7.36 -9.40 -12.63
CA ILE A 45 -7.98 -8.07 -12.76
C ILE A 45 -7.06 -7.04 -12.14
N HIS A 46 -6.52 -6.15 -12.96
CA HIS A 46 -5.67 -5.05 -12.49
C HIS A 46 -6.51 -3.85 -12.03
N PHE A 47 -6.23 -3.34 -10.84
CA PHE A 47 -6.85 -2.11 -10.34
C PHE A 47 -5.91 -0.98 -10.73
N GLY A 48 -6.27 -0.20 -11.76
CA GLY A 48 -5.44 0.91 -12.22
C GLY A 48 -5.30 2.02 -11.18
N ASP A 49 -4.29 2.89 -11.32
CA ASP A 49 -4.02 3.98 -10.38
C ASP A 49 -5.24 4.88 -10.17
N LYS A 50 -5.98 5.21 -11.24
CA LYS A 50 -7.24 5.96 -11.14
C LYS A 50 -8.25 5.25 -10.22
N VAL A 51 -8.41 3.94 -10.38
CA VAL A 51 -9.33 3.16 -9.54
C VAL A 51 -8.86 3.23 -8.09
N ILE A 52 -7.58 2.93 -7.85
CA ILE A 52 -6.99 2.89 -6.52
C ILE A 52 -7.08 4.25 -5.83
N LEU A 53 -6.75 5.34 -6.50
CA LEU A 53 -6.67 6.67 -5.91
C LEU A 53 -8.02 7.38 -5.85
N GLU A 54 -8.76 7.40 -6.96
CA GLU A 54 -9.91 8.29 -7.15
C GLU A 54 -11.25 7.57 -6.96
N ASP A 55 -11.40 6.37 -7.51
CA ASP A 55 -12.71 5.72 -7.57
C ASP A 55 -13.16 5.19 -6.20
N PRO A 56 -14.46 5.25 -5.85
CA PRO A 56 -14.98 4.71 -4.61
C PRO A 56 -14.99 3.17 -4.59
N ILE A 57 -14.89 2.58 -3.40
CA ILE A 57 -14.96 1.13 -3.20
C ILE A 57 -16.41 0.58 -3.26
N GLU A 58 -17.40 1.46 -3.06
CA GLU A 58 -18.84 1.16 -3.16
C GLU A 58 -19.70 2.38 -3.50
N SER A 59 -20.92 2.11 -3.98
CA SER A 59 -21.89 3.11 -4.42
C SER A 59 -22.59 3.87 -3.28
N SER A 60 -22.51 3.42 -2.02
CA SER A 60 -23.10 4.13 -0.87
C SER A 60 -22.42 5.49 -0.65
N ASN A 61 -21.10 5.57 -0.82
CA ASN A 61 -20.32 6.81 -0.80
C ASN A 61 -20.78 7.78 -1.90
N LEU A 62 -21.27 7.25 -3.02
CA LEU A 62 -21.84 8.08 -4.08
C LEU A 62 -23.17 8.71 -3.67
N LYS A 63 -24.00 8.03 -2.87
CA LYS A 63 -25.25 8.63 -2.35
C LYS A 63 -24.94 9.81 -1.43
N SER A 64 -23.94 9.70 -0.56
CA SER A 64 -23.49 10.82 0.28
C SER A 64 -22.96 11.97 -0.56
N LEU A 65 -22.12 11.69 -1.56
CA LEU A 65 -21.56 12.71 -2.45
C LEU A 65 -22.68 13.42 -3.24
N ILE A 66 -23.60 12.67 -3.86
CA ILE A 66 -24.78 13.21 -4.56
C ILE A 66 -25.62 14.07 -3.62
N TYR A 67 -25.80 13.66 -2.35
CA TYR A 67 -26.57 14.42 -1.38
C TYR A 67 -25.86 15.73 -1.01
N THR A 68 -24.55 15.70 -0.73
CA THR A 68 -23.74 16.91 -0.50
C THR A 68 -23.79 17.87 -1.68
N TYR A 69 -23.65 17.37 -2.91
CA TYR A 69 -23.79 18.18 -4.14
C TYR A 69 -25.21 18.75 -4.29
N LYS A 70 -26.27 18.00 -3.95
CA LYS A 70 -27.65 18.49 -3.96
C LYS A 70 -27.87 19.64 -2.96
N PHE A 71 -27.29 19.57 -1.77
CA PHE A 71 -27.37 20.64 -0.78
C PHE A 71 -26.60 21.89 -1.24
N ALA A 72 -25.40 21.73 -1.81
CA ALA A 72 -24.61 22.85 -2.32
C ALA A 72 -25.28 23.56 -3.52
N ALA A 73 -26.10 22.85 -4.30
CA ALA A 73 -26.83 23.42 -5.43
C ALA A 73 -28.11 24.19 -5.03
N GLN A 74 -28.57 24.11 -3.77
CA GLN A 74 -29.77 24.82 -3.32
C GLN A 74 -29.52 26.30 -2.92
N GLU A 75 -28.28 26.79 -2.96
CA GLU A 75 -27.94 28.19 -2.62
C GLU A 75 -27.64 29.11 -3.82
N PHE A 76 -27.78 28.64 -5.07
CA PHE A 76 -27.53 29.47 -6.25
C PHE A 76 -28.61 29.27 -7.33
N ASP A 77 -29.62 30.13 -7.29
CA ASP A 77 -30.80 30.09 -8.16
C ASP A 77 -30.59 30.97 -9.41
N ASP A 78 -29.57 30.71 -10.25
CA ASP A 78 -29.53 31.21 -11.65
C ASP A 78 -28.48 30.56 -12.58
N PHE A 79 -28.15 29.27 -12.41
CA PHE A 79 -27.31 28.58 -13.40
C PHE A 79 -27.92 27.23 -13.75
N HIS A 80 -28.20 27.02 -15.03
CA HIS A 80 -28.53 25.70 -15.58
C HIS A 80 -27.32 24.76 -15.45
N TYR A 81 -27.09 24.25 -14.24
CA TYR A 81 -26.13 23.20 -14.00
C TYR A 81 -26.71 21.88 -14.50
N LYS A 82 -26.26 21.43 -15.67
CA LYS A 82 -26.51 20.05 -16.12
C LYS A 82 -25.64 19.13 -15.25
N PRO A 83 -26.22 18.25 -14.40
CA PRO A 83 -25.43 17.30 -13.65
C PRO A 83 -24.70 16.41 -14.65
N ARG A 84 -23.37 16.39 -14.55
CA ARG A 84 -22.55 15.45 -15.30
C ARG A 84 -22.84 14.08 -14.69
N THR A 85 -23.68 13.27 -15.34
CA THR A 85 -23.81 11.85 -15.02
C THR A 85 -22.53 11.16 -15.48
N GLU A 86 -21.43 11.41 -14.79
CA GLU A 86 -20.22 10.62 -14.94
C GLU A 86 -20.56 9.20 -14.46
N ASN A 87 -20.30 8.22 -15.32
CA ASN A 87 -20.37 6.81 -14.94
C ASN A 87 -19.34 6.59 -13.83
N VAL A 88 -19.81 6.52 -12.59
CA VAL A 88 -18.95 6.29 -11.42
C VAL A 88 -18.46 4.85 -11.48
N VAL A 89 -17.18 4.70 -11.81
CA VAL A 89 -16.49 3.43 -11.76
C VAL A 89 -16.21 3.12 -10.29
N ILE A 90 -16.48 1.89 -9.86
CA ILE A 90 -16.14 1.40 -8.52
C ILE A 90 -15.01 0.37 -8.63
N TRP A 91 -14.34 0.11 -7.50
CA TRP A 91 -13.32 -0.93 -7.45
C TRP A 91 -13.87 -2.28 -7.94
N PRO A 92 -13.14 -3.00 -8.83
CA PRO A 92 -13.57 -4.31 -9.30
C PRO A 92 -13.75 -5.30 -8.15
N VAL A 93 -14.68 -6.24 -8.31
CA VAL A 93 -14.86 -7.35 -7.35
C VAL A 93 -13.90 -8.48 -7.71
N CYS A 94 -13.20 -9.00 -6.70
CA CYS A 94 -12.31 -10.15 -6.80
C CYS A 94 -12.61 -11.18 -5.71
N ASP A 95 -12.25 -12.45 -5.97
CA ASP A 95 -12.34 -13.53 -5.00
C ASP A 95 -11.06 -13.58 -4.13
N CYS A 96 -9.93 -13.17 -4.69
CA CYS A 96 -8.64 -13.08 -4.04
C CYS A 96 -7.99 -11.71 -4.32
N LEU A 97 -7.32 -11.12 -3.34
CA LEU A 97 -6.66 -9.82 -3.44
C LEU A 97 -5.15 -9.95 -3.19
N ILE A 98 -4.36 -9.50 -4.16
CA ILE A 98 -2.93 -9.22 -4.02
C ILE A 98 -2.78 -7.72 -3.90
N ALA A 99 -2.33 -7.26 -2.74
CA ALA A 99 -2.14 -5.85 -2.44
C ALA A 99 -0.91 -5.68 -1.56
N PHE A 100 -0.04 -4.74 -1.94
CA PHE A 100 1.14 -4.40 -1.15
C PHE A 100 1.44 -2.90 -1.26
N TYR A 101 1.79 -2.31 -0.13
CA TYR A 101 2.09 -0.89 -0.03
C TYR A 101 3.28 -0.50 -0.91
N SER A 102 3.16 0.69 -1.48
CA SER A 102 4.28 1.46 -2.00
C SER A 102 4.03 2.94 -1.77
N SER A 103 5.05 3.78 -1.94
CA SER A 103 4.91 5.24 -1.78
C SER A 103 3.69 5.77 -2.56
N GLY A 104 2.75 6.39 -1.85
CA GLY A 104 1.51 6.95 -2.41
C GLY A 104 0.32 5.99 -2.46
N TYR A 105 0.49 4.71 -2.09
CA TYR A 105 -0.59 3.72 -2.06
C TYR A 105 -1.56 3.97 -0.89
N PRO A 106 -2.89 4.01 -1.12
CA PRO A 106 -3.86 4.28 -0.08
C PRO A 106 -4.21 3.01 0.71
N LEU A 107 -3.30 2.53 1.56
CA LEU A 107 -3.46 1.27 2.33
C LEU A 107 -4.79 1.20 3.09
N LYS A 108 -5.17 2.29 3.78
CA LYS A 108 -6.47 2.40 4.47
C LYS A 108 -7.68 2.17 3.57
N LYS A 109 -7.60 2.58 2.30
CA LYS A 109 -8.68 2.38 1.31
C LYS A 109 -8.74 0.91 0.87
N ALA A 110 -7.59 0.26 0.72
CA ALA A 110 -7.51 -1.18 0.46
C ALA A 110 -8.05 -2.01 1.64
N GLU A 111 -7.77 -1.61 2.89
CA GLU A 111 -8.34 -2.24 4.08
C GLU A 111 -9.87 -2.11 4.14
N ALA A 112 -10.39 -0.92 3.83
CA ALA A 112 -11.84 -0.69 3.74
C ALA A 112 -12.48 -1.56 2.62
N TYR A 113 -11.82 -1.69 1.48
CA TYR A 113 -12.24 -2.60 0.41
C TYR A 113 -12.25 -4.06 0.89
N ALA A 114 -11.19 -4.52 1.56
CA ALA A 114 -11.09 -5.89 2.07
C ALA A 114 -12.15 -6.19 3.12
N ALA A 115 -12.43 -5.27 4.03
CA ALA A 115 -13.51 -5.39 5.02
C ALA A 115 -14.90 -5.49 4.37
N LEU A 116 -15.12 -4.70 3.31
CA LEU A 116 -16.38 -4.69 2.57
C LEU A 116 -16.60 -5.95 1.72
N ARG A 117 -15.59 -6.35 0.96
CA ARG A 117 -15.70 -7.40 -0.07
C ARG A 117 -15.27 -8.78 0.42
N LYS A 118 -14.50 -8.85 1.51
CA LYS A 118 -13.98 -10.07 2.13
C LYS A 118 -13.30 -11.04 1.14
N PRO A 119 -12.39 -10.56 0.26
CA PRO A 119 -11.63 -11.45 -0.60
C PRO A 119 -10.63 -12.27 0.24
N PHE A 120 -10.13 -13.37 -0.31
CA PHE A 120 -8.95 -14.03 0.25
C PHE A 120 -7.72 -13.15 0.07
N LEU A 121 -7.09 -12.72 1.16
CA LEU A 121 -5.90 -11.89 1.13
C LEU A 121 -4.66 -12.77 0.94
N VAL A 122 -3.92 -12.57 -0.17
CA VAL A 122 -2.60 -13.24 -0.34
C VAL A 122 -1.57 -12.64 0.60
N ASN A 123 -1.67 -11.33 0.82
CA ASN A 123 -0.87 -10.58 1.77
C ASN A 123 -1.82 -9.86 2.70
N GLU A 124 -1.67 -10.10 4.00
CA GLU A 124 -2.39 -9.32 5.01
C GLU A 124 -2.07 -7.82 4.85
N LEU A 125 -3.07 -6.97 5.04
CA LEU A 125 -2.95 -5.53 4.82
C LEU A 125 -2.41 -4.79 6.04
N GLU A 126 -2.94 -5.10 7.23
CA GLU A 126 -2.59 -4.40 8.48
C GLU A 126 -1.09 -4.54 8.83
N PRO A 127 -0.46 -5.73 8.73
CA PRO A 127 0.95 -5.88 9.04
C PRO A 127 1.88 -5.09 8.11
N GLN A 128 1.39 -4.56 6.99
CA GLN A 128 2.20 -3.74 6.09
C GLN A 128 2.60 -2.41 6.73
N TYR A 129 1.82 -1.88 7.68
CA TYR A 129 2.23 -0.70 8.45
C TYR A 129 3.50 -0.95 9.28
N LEU A 130 3.71 -2.20 9.73
CA LEU A 130 4.93 -2.59 10.44
C LEU A 130 6.17 -2.37 9.57
N LEU A 131 6.05 -2.63 8.27
CA LEU A 131 7.16 -2.57 7.31
C LEU A 131 7.63 -1.13 7.00
N HIS A 132 6.91 -0.10 7.48
CA HIS A 132 7.29 1.31 7.33
C HIS A 132 8.21 1.82 8.43
N ASP A 133 8.43 1.03 9.49
CA ASP A 133 9.26 1.43 10.61
C ASP A 133 10.25 0.32 10.92
N ARG A 134 11.53 0.52 10.53
CA ARG A 134 12.58 -0.47 10.73
C ARG A 134 12.74 -0.87 12.20
N ARG A 135 12.43 0.04 13.14
CA ARG A 135 12.50 -0.24 14.58
C ARG A 135 11.50 -1.31 14.95
N LYS A 136 10.25 -1.14 14.51
CA LYS A 136 9.19 -2.10 14.75
C LYS A 136 9.44 -3.44 14.06
N VAL A 137 10.04 -3.43 12.87
CA VAL A 137 10.48 -4.67 12.20
C VAL A 137 11.49 -5.41 13.08
N TYR A 138 12.50 -4.73 13.60
CA TYR A 138 13.53 -5.36 14.43
C TYR A 138 12.94 -5.87 15.76
N GLU A 139 12.12 -5.05 16.44
CA GLU A 139 11.39 -5.46 17.65
C GLU A 139 10.54 -6.72 17.40
N HIS A 140 9.87 -6.80 16.25
CA HIS A 140 9.05 -7.95 15.89
C HIS A 140 9.92 -9.19 15.61
N LEU A 141 11.04 -9.05 14.91
CA LEU A 141 11.97 -10.16 14.68
C LEU A 141 12.52 -10.70 16.00
N GLU A 142 12.96 -9.81 16.89
CA GLU A 142 13.46 -10.18 18.22
C GLU A 142 12.40 -10.85 19.08
N LEU A 143 11.14 -10.36 19.07
CA LEU A 143 10.02 -10.98 19.77
C LEU A 143 9.80 -12.44 19.35
N PHE A 144 10.03 -12.77 18.08
CA PHE A 144 9.92 -14.13 17.56
C PHE A 144 11.25 -14.92 17.62
N GLY A 145 12.25 -14.40 18.32
CA GLY A 145 13.55 -15.07 18.51
C GLY A 145 14.37 -15.16 17.22
N ILE A 146 14.11 -14.31 16.23
CA ILE A 146 14.89 -14.24 15.00
C ILE A 146 16.11 -13.36 15.28
N PRO A 147 17.35 -13.86 15.11
CA PRO A 147 18.54 -13.06 15.35
C PRO A 147 18.61 -11.86 14.40
N VAL A 148 18.80 -10.67 14.96
CA VAL A 148 19.05 -9.43 14.20
C VAL A 148 20.49 -8.95 14.44
N PRO A 149 21.08 -8.18 13.51
CA PRO A 149 22.35 -7.51 13.77
C PRO A 149 22.24 -6.60 14.99
N ARG A 150 23.29 -6.56 15.81
CA ARG A 150 23.39 -5.58 16.91
C ARG A 150 23.18 -4.17 16.35
N TYR A 151 22.24 -3.43 16.93
CA TYR A 151 21.83 -2.12 16.44
C TYR A 151 21.60 -1.15 17.61
N ALA A 152 21.64 0.14 17.34
CA ALA A 152 21.22 1.19 18.25
C ALA A 152 20.32 2.18 17.52
N LEU A 153 19.50 2.90 18.27
CA LEU A 153 18.61 3.93 17.73
C LEU A 153 19.17 5.31 18.11
N VAL A 154 19.26 6.18 17.11
CA VAL A 154 19.63 7.59 17.29
C VAL A 154 18.46 8.41 16.78
N ILE A 155 17.77 9.12 17.69
CA ILE A 155 16.57 9.91 17.35
C ILE A 155 16.96 11.38 17.44
N ARG A 156 16.83 12.09 16.31
CA ARG A 156 17.05 13.52 16.20
C ARG A 156 15.73 14.21 15.83
N GLU A 157 15.34 15.22 16.60
CA GLU A 157 14.17 16.08 16.31
C GLU A 157 14.48 17.08 15.19
N VAL A 158 15.74 17.52 15.10
CA VAL A 158 16.22 18.45 14.08
C VAL A 158 17.50 17.93 13.42
N PRO A 159 17.78 18.32 12.16
CA PRO A 159 19.04 17.98 11.50
C PRO A 159 20.24 18.41 12.34
N SER A 160 21.24 17.54 12.44
CA SER A 160 22.50 17.79 13.18
C SER A 160 22.32 18.12 14.67
N GLN A 161 21.22 17.69 15.29
CA GLN A 161 21.06 17.78 16.75
C GLN A 161 22.21 17.06 17.46
N GLU A 162 22.89 17.78 18.35
CA GLU A 162 23.82 17.19 19.31
C GLU A 162 23.04 16.43 20.38
N LEU A 163 23.46 15.20 20.65
CA LEU A 163 22.80 14.30 21.59
C LEU A 163 23.84 13.86 22.62
N ASP A 164 23.51 13.97 23.90
CA ASP A 164 24.38 13.60 25.02
C ASP A 164 24.72 12.10 25.05
N TYR A 165 23.87 11.27 24.44
CA TYR A 165 24.04 9.82 24.35
C TYR A 165 24.68 9.34 23.03
N PHE A 166 25.03 10.24 22.11
CA PHE A 166 25.63 9.91 20.82
C PHE A 166 27.02 10.54 20.68
N ILE A 167 28.03 9.71 20.47
CA ILE A 167 29.41 10.14 20.22
C ILE A 167 29.83 9.62 18.85
N GLU A 168 30.40 10.49 18.02
CA GLU A 168 30.96 10.14 16.72
C GLU A 168 32.45 10.49 16.69
N GLU A 169 33.27 9.48 16.40
CA GLU A 169 34.72 9.57 16.29
C GLU A 169 35.17 9.04 14.92
N GLU A 170 36.46 9.18 14.60
CA GLU A 170 37.01 8.79 13.29
C GLU A 170 36.74 7.32 12.94
N ASP A 171 36.86 6.40 13.90
CA ASP A 171 36.77 4.95 13.66
C ASP A 171 35.54 4.26 14.28
N PHE A 172 34.71 4.99 15.04
CA PHE A 172 33.55 4.41 15.68
C PHE A 172 32.43 5.43 15.95
N VAL A 173 31.24 4.90 16.21
CA VAL A 173 30.15 5.63 16.87
C VAL A 173 29.78 4.94 18.18
N GLU A 174 29.32 5.69 19.16
CA GLU A 174 28.85 5.18 20.45
C GLU A 174 27.46 5.72 20.74
N VAL A 175 26.53 4.81 21.06
CA VAL A 175 25.13 5.14 21.33
C VAL A 175 24.73 4.52 22.66
N HIS A 176 24.35 5.33 23.65
CA HIS A 176 24.07 4.87 25.02
C HIS A 176 25.17 3.95 25.60
N GLY A 177 26.45 4.31 25.37
CA GLY A 177 27.60 3.51 25.82
C GLY A 177 27.91 2.27 24.97
N MET A 178 27.10 1.96 23.96
CA MET A 178 27.34 0.85 23.05
C MET A 178 28.14 1.31 21.83
N ARG A 179 29.37 0.80 21.69
CA ARG A 179 30.30 1.17 20.61
C ARG A 179 30.12 0.33 19.35
N PHE A 180 30.19 0.97 18.19
CA PHE A 180 30.15 0.38 16.85
C PHE A 180 31.38 0.83 16.07
N TRP A 181 32.34 -0.06 15.88
CA TRP A 181 33.52 0.19 15.06
C TRP A 181 33.18 0.13 13.57
N LYS A 182 33.86 0.94 12.76
CA LYS A 182 33.79 0.80 11.32
C LYS A 182 34.34 -0.58 10.90
N PRO A 183 33.72 -1.27 9.92
CA PRO A 183 32.52 -0.85 9.19
C PRO A 183 31.23 -1.10 10.00
N PHE A 184 30.38 -0.08 10.09
CA PHE A 184 29.00 -0.17 10.56
C PHE A 184 28.04 0.34 9.49
N VAL A 185 26.74 0.08 9.67
CA VAL A 185 25.70 0.47 8.72
C VAL A 185 24.74 1.43 9.41
N GLU A 186 24.57 2.62 8.84
CA GLU A 186 23.50 3.57 9.20
C GLU A 186 22.32 3.38 8.24
N LYS A 187 21.10 3.34 8.79
CA LYS A 187 19.87 3.26 8.00
C LYS A 187 18.87 4.28 8.54
N PRO A 188 18.14 5.00 7.67
CA PRO A 188 17.00 5.80 8.11
C PRO A 188 15.95 4.91 8.78
N VAL A 189 15.12 5.49 9.65
CA VAL A 189 14.07 4.74 10.35
C VAL A 189 12.97 4.26 9.39
N ASP A 190 12.73 5.02 8.32
CA ASP A 190 11.80 4.74 7.23
C ASP A 190 12.42 4.02 6.00
#